data_AF-A0A7J9VK23-F1
#
_entry.id   AF-A0A7J9VK23-F1
#
_cell.length_a   1.000
_cell.length_b   1.000
_cell.length_c   1.000
_cell.angle_alpha   90.00
_cell.angle_beta   90.00
_cell.angle_gamma   90.00
#
_symmetry.space_group_name_H-M   'P 1'
#
loop_
_entity.id
_entity.type
_entity.pdbx_description
1 polymer ?
#
loop_
_entity_poly.entity_id
_entity_poly.type
_entity_poly.pdbx_seq_one_letter_code
_entity_poly.pdbx_strand_id
1 'polypeptide(L)'
;DVMAALATAEEVVQPYMQRQPTMDRNSVVMGYAGVYSSFLLHAERASERYGVAAHELLLEAGRRGYVGGQEDMIIPIALEIQAEQAGAA
;
A
#
# COMPACT_ATOMS: atom_id res chain seq x y z
N ASP A 1 -11.25 25.83 -17.53
CA ASP A 1 -12.60 25.39 -17.89
C ASP A 1 -12.90 24.13 -17.06
N VAL A 2 -13.95 24.16 -16.23
CA VAL A 2 -14.31 23.04 -15.35
C VAL A 2 -14.89 21.87 -16.15
N MET A 3 -15.71 22.13 -17.17
CA MET A 3 -16.34 21.06 -17.96
C MET A 3 -15.31 20.33 -18.80
N ALA A 4 -14.33 21.06 -19.35
CA ALA A 4 -13.20 20.45 -20.05
C ALA A 4 -12.34 19.56 -19.13
N ALA A 5 -12.13 19.96 -17.87
CA ALA A 5 -11.39 19.16 -16.90
C ALA A 5 -12.12 17.86 -16.52
N LEU A 6 -13.43 17.92 -16.34
CA LEU A 6 -14.26 16.74 -16.08
C LEU A 6 -14.26 15.77 -17.26
N ALA A 7 -14.43 16.27 -18.49
CA ALA A 7 -14.35 15.44 -19.69
C ALA A 7 -12.97 14.77 -19.83
N THR A 8 -11.89 15.52 -19.55
CA THR A 8 -10.53 14.95 -19.58
C THR A 8 -10.36 13.85 -18.52
N ALA A 9 -10.88 14.05 -17.31
CA ALA A 9 -10.78 13.05 -16.25
C ALA A 9 -11.55 11.75 -16.59
N GLU A 10 -12.80 11.87 -17.06
CA GLU A 10 -13.69 10.73 -17.31
C GLU A 10 -13.39 10.04 -18.65
N GLU A 11 -13.20 10.80 -19.73
CA GLU A 11 -13.11 10.24 -21.09
C GLU A 11 -11.68 9.90 -21.50
N VAL A 12 -10.67 10.55 -20.89
CA VAL A 12 -9.26 10.35 -21.25
C VAL A 12 -8.51 9.61 -20.16
N VAL A 13 -8.53 10.07 -18.90
CA VAL A 13 -7.67 9.51 -17.84
C VAL A 13 -8.20 8.19 -17.30
N GLN A 14 -9.49 8.14 -16.96
CA GLN A 14 -10.13 6.98 -16.33
C GLN A 14 -9.92 5.65 -17.10
N PRO A 15 -10.01 5.58 -18.44
CA PRO A 15 -9.75 4.35 -19.20
C PRO A 15 -8.34 3.76 -19.05
N TYR A 16 -7.32 4.56 -18.70
CA TYR A 16 -5.95 4.09 -18.48
C TYR A 16 -5.68 3.66 -17.04
N MET A 17 -6.59 3.92 -16.10
CA MET A 17 -6.41 3.58 -14.70
C MET A 17 -6.64 2.09 -14.49
N GLN A 18 -5.62 1.37 -14.02
CA GLN A 18 -5.74 -0.06 -13.68
C GLN A 18 -6.65 -0.31 -12.47
N ARG A 19 -6.69 0.66 -11.55
CA ARG A 19 -7.50 0.64 -10.33
C ARG A 19 -7.87 2.08 -9.96
N GLN A 20 -9.10 2.26 -9.50
CA GLN A 20 -9.51 3.51 -8.89
C GLN A 20 -8.93 3.66 -7.47
N PRO A 21 -8.31 4.79 -7.12
CA PRO A 21 -7.95 5.10 -5.75
C PRO A 21 -9.20 5.12 -4.86
N THR A 22 -9.19 4.31 -3.80
CA THR A 22 -10.30 4.20 -2.86
C THR A 22 -9.79 4.32 -1.44
N MET A 23 -10.63 4.83 -0.53
CA MET A 23 -10.34 4.85 0.89
C MET A 23 -10.64 3.48 1.53
N ASP A 24 -9.85 2.48 1.14
CA ASP A 24 -9.91 1.13 1.70
C ASP A 24 -9.10 1.02 3.01
N ARG A 25 -9.17 -0.15 3.66
CA ARG A 25 -8.47 -0.40 4.94
C ARG A 25 -6.98 -0.09 4.85
N ASN A 26 -6.31 -0.51 3.77
CA ASN A 26 -4.86 -0.33 3.63
C ASN A 26 -4.52 1.17 3.50
N SER A 27 -5.30 1.90 2.69
CA SER A 27 -5.15 3.35 2.51
C SER A 27 -5.37 4.13 3.81
N VAL A 28 -6.38 3.73 4.60
CA VAL A 28 -6.65 4.34 5.93
C VAL A 28 -5.52 4.05 6.91
N VAL A 29 -5.05 2.80 6.98
CA VAL A 29 -3.96 2.39 7.87
C VAL A 29 -2.65 3.10 7.51
N MET A 30 -2.36 3.25 6.22
CA MET A 30 -1.20 4.00 5.74
C MET A 30 -1.23 5.45 6.21
N GLY A 31 -2.38 6.12 6.09
CA GLY A 31 -2.58 7.48 6.60
C GLY A 31 -2.46 7.57 8.13
N TYR A 32 -3.05 6.61 8.85
CA TYR A 32 -2.96 6.52 10.31
C TYR A 32 -1.53 6.31 10.81
N ALA A 33 -0.77 5.44 10.15
CA ALA A 33 0.60 5.08 10.51
C ALA A 33 1.65 6.10 10.02
N GLY A 34 1.25 7.13 9.27
CA GLY A 34 2.16 8.14 8.72
C GLY A 34 3.11 7.57 7.65
N VAL A 35 2.69 6.54 6.93
CA VAL A 35 3.52 5.87 5.92
C VAL A 35 3.42 6.58 4.57
N TYR A 36 4.54 6.63 3.86
CA TYR A 36 4.62 7.25 2.54
C TYR A 36 3.75 6.51 1.51
N SER A 37 2.97 7.26 0.71
CA SER A 37 1.83 6.70 -0.02
C SER A 37 2.18 5.68 -1.11
N SER A 38 3.38 5.75 -1.70
CA SER A 38 3.85 4.78 -2.69
C SER A 38 4.00 3.37 -2.12
N PHE A 39 4.11 3.21 -0.79
CA PHE A 39 4.25 1.91 -0.14
C PHE A 39 3.01 1.01 -0.36
N LEU A 40 1.82 1.58 -0.62
CA LEU A 40 0.57 0.83 -0.71
C LEU A 40 0.64 -0.35 -1.68
N LEU A 41 1.03 -0.11 -2.93
CA LEU A 41 1.09 -1.17 -3.94
C LEU A 41 2.23 -2.17 -3.68
N HIS A 42 3.31 -1.73 -3.02
CA HIS A 42 4.41 -2.62 -2.62
C HIS A 42 3.97 -3.55 -1.47
N ALA A 43 3.25 -3.02 -0.49
CA ALA A 43 2.66 -3.78 0.60
C ALA A 43 1.60 -4.78 0.11
N GLU A 44 0.73 -4.39 -0.82
CA GLU A 44 -0.27 -5.31 -1.42
C GLU A 44 0.42 -6.45 -2.19
N ARG A 45 1.44 -6.16 -3.01
CA ARG A 45 2.21 -7.20 -3.71
C ARG A 45 2.96 -8.13 -2.76
N ALA A 46 3.55 -7.60 -1.69
CA ALA A 46 4.22 -8.41 -0.68
C ALA A 46 3.22 -9.26 0.10
N SER A 47 2.03 -8.71 0.41
CA SER A 47 0.93 -9.42 1.05
C SER A 47 0.52 -10.65 0.23
N GLU A 48 0.29 -10.49 -1.08
CA GLU A 48 -0.02 -11.60 -1.99
C GLU A 48 1.12 -12.62 -2.08
N ARG A 49 2.38 -12.16 -2.12
CA ARG A 49 3.56 -13.02 -2.29
C ARG A 49 3.88 -13.85 -1.05
N TYR A 50 3.74 -13.28 0.15
CA TYR A 50 4.18 -13.89 1.41
C TYR A 50 3.03 -14.39 2.29
N GLY A 51 1.77 -14.16 1.89
CA GLY A 51 0.60 -14.65 2.63
C GLY A 51 0.34 -13.93 3.95
N VAL A 52 0.87 -12.71 4.10
CA VAL A 52 0.72 -11.87 5.30
C VAL A 52 -0.19 -10.68 4.99
N ALA A 53 -0.78 -10.03 5.99
CA ALA A 53 -1.76 -8.98 5.73
C ALA A 53 -1.11 -7.62 5.41
N ALA A 54 -1.48 -7.00 4.28
CA ALA A 54 -0.89 -5.72 3.83
C ALA A 54 -0.94 -4.59 4.88
N HIS A 55 -2.03 -4.50 5.65
CA HIS A 55 -2.17 -3.49 6.70
C HIS A 55 -1.19 -3.68 7.86
N GLU A 56 -0.79 -4.92 8.18
CA GLU A 56 0.25 -5.19 9.17
C GLU A 56 1.63 -4.74 8.67
N LEU A 57 1.90 -4.97 7.38
CA LEU A 57 3.13 -4.47 6.73
C LEU A 57 3.24 -2.95 6.82
N LEU A 58 2.14 -2.24 6.55
CA LEU A 58 2.08 -0.79 6.61
C LEU A 58 2.21 -0.27 8.04
N LEU A 59 1.54 -0.89 9.02
CA LEU A 59 1.70 -0.51 10.43
C LEU A 59 3.16 -0.64 10.87
N GLU A 60 3.81 -1.74 10.50
CA GLU A 60 5.20 -1.99 10.88
C GLU A 60 6.17 -1.05 10.16
N ALA A 61 5.95 -0.73 8.89
CA ALA A 61 6.73 0.28 8.17
C ALA A 61 6.62 1.66 8.83
N GLY A 62 5.43 2.04 9.28
CA GLY A 62 5.20 3.28 10.04
C GLY A 62 5.90 3.26 11.39
N ARG A 63 5.82 2.13 12.12
CA ARG A 63 6.51 1.94 13.41
C ARG A 63 8.03 2.06 13.27
N ARG A 64 8.61 1.58 12.17
CA ARG A 64 10.05 1.68 11.85
C ARG A 64 10.47 3.07 11.34
N GLY A 65 9.52 3.97 11.06
CA GLY A 65 9.80 5.33 10.61
C GLY A 65 10.41 5.39 9.20
N TYR A 66 10.05 4.45 8.32
CA TYR A 66 10.54 4.47 6.95
C TYR A 66 10.01 5.66 6.15
N VAL A 67 10.86 6.17 5.25
CA VAL A 67 10.56 7.32 4.40
C VAL A 67 10.41 6.91 2.94
N GLY A 68 9.96 7.84 2.10
CA GLY A 68 9.84 7.61 0.67
C GLY A 68 11.16 7.16 0.04
N GLY A 69 11.09 6.18 -0.87
CA GLY A 69 12.27 5.55 -1.48
C GLY A 69 12.78 4.30 -0.76
N GLN A 70 12.17 3.90 0.36
CA GLN A 70 12.52 2.68 1.12
C GLN A 70 11.48 1.55 0.95
N GLU A 71 10.79 1.50 -0.18
CA GLU A 71 9.74 0.51 -0.46
C GLU A 71 10.27 -0.94 -0.46
N ASP A 72 11.57 -1.13 -0.67
CA ASP A 72 12.27 -2.42 -0.57
C ASP A 72 12.21 -3.02 0.85
N MET A 73 12.09 -2.17 1.88
CA MET A 73 12.02 -2.60 3.28
C MET A 73 10.71 -3.31 3.66
N ILE A 74 9.69 -3.27 2.81
CA ILE A 74 8.46 -4.05 2.98
C ILE A 74 8.74 -5.56 2.94
N ILE A 75 9.71 -6.01 2.13
CA ILE A 75 10.00 -7.44 1.97
C ILE A 75 10.53 -8.06 3.27
N PRO A 76 11.56 -7.48 3.94
CA PRO A 76 11.99 -7.94 5.27
C PRO A 76 10.85 -8.02 6.28
N ILE A 77 10.00 -6.99 6.38
CA ILE A 77 8.84 -6.99 7.28
C ILE A 77 7.92 -8.19 7.00
N ALA A 78 7.64 -8.47 5.72
CA ALA A 78 6.77 -9.58 5.34
C ALA A 78 7.36 -10.95 5.73
N LEU A 79 8.68 -11.12 5.58
CA LEU A 79 9.38 -12.33 6.00
C LEU A 79 9.38 -12.51 7.52
N GLU A 80 9.57 -11.42 8.27
CA GLU A 80 9.51 -11.44 9.73
C GLU A 80 8.12 -11.86 10.24
N ILE A 81 7.04 -11.26 9.73
CA ILE A 81 5.66 -11.61 10.10
C ILE A 81 5.33 -13.06 9.70
N GLN A 82 5.76 -13.50 8.51
CA GLN A 82 5.56 -14.88 8.06
C GLN A 82 6.24 -15.88 9.01
N ALA A 83 7.46 -15.58 9.46
CA ALA A 83 8.18 -16.43 10.41
C ALA A 83 7.51 -16.48 11.79
N GLU A 84 7.00 -15.35 12.28
CA GLU A 84 6.25 -15.28 13.54
C GLU A 84 4.97 -16.13 13.50
N GLN A 85 4.23 -16.08 12.38
CA GLN A 85 3.03 -16.91 12.19
C GLN A 85 3.35 -18.40 12.13
N ALA A 86 4.48 -18.78 11.52
CA ALA A 86 4.92 -20.17 11.44
C ALA A 86 5.41 -20.72 12.79
N GLY A 87 6.01 -19.89 13.65
CA GLY A 87 6.45 -20.29 14.99
C GLY A 87 5.33 -20.33 16.04
N ALA A 88 4.18 -19.70 15.76
CA ALA A 88 3.00 -19.72 16.62
C ALA A 88 2.05 -20.91 16.36
N ALA A 89 2.30 -21.68 15.30
CA ALA A 89 1.55 -22.88 14.91
C ALA A 89 2.18 -24.16 15.50
#